data_AF-A0A0L8IGI3-F1
#
_entry.id   AF-A0A0L8IGI3-F1
#
_cell.length_a   1.000
_cell.length_b   1.000
_cell.length_c   1.000
_cell.angle_alpha   90.00
_cell.angle_beta   90.00
_cell.angle_gamma   90.00
#
_symmetry.space_group_name_H-M   'P 1'
#
loop_
_entity.id
_entity.type
_entity.pdbx_description
1 polymer ?
#
loop_
_entity_poly.entity_id
_entity_poly.type
_entity_poly.pdbx_seq_one_letter_code
_entity_poly.pdbx_strand_id
1 'polypeptide(L)'
;ITPEYKCNNLTEFQLNQYNISINEVSLVYNKCSIDIINTDGEVTTENRTLGCLNGYYYTTPVDKSIVSQWDLICDNVGLAESTQTFYVFGQMVSGLLAPCLIEKFGRKPMRVSSNILLIVLNLIAAYSPSYWLFTTMRFLIGGAREAFLLSSFTLACELYPKERRIIMSCTFMIIWAAHNSSLGLIAYMLKDFSWNTLLLFTAVVSVYFPVDYL
;
A
#
# COMPACT_ATOMS: atom_id res chain seq x y z
N ILE A 1 1.90 4.21 8.34
CA ILE A 1 2.12 4.15 9.81
C ILE A 1 1.47 2.87 10.28
N THR A 2 2.23 1.99 10.92
CA THR A 2 1.69 0.77 11.52
C THR A 2 0.97 1.18 12.82
N PRO A 3 -0.33 0.86 12.98
CA PRO A 3 -1.03 1.12 14.23
C PRO A 3 -0.49 0.24 15.35
N GLU A 4 -0.72 0.62 16.61
CA GLU A 4 -0.41 -0.27 17.72
C GLU A 4 -1.36 -1.47 17.71
N TYR A 5 -0.80 -2.67 17.87
CA TYR A 5 -1.52 -3.93 17.85
C TYR A 5 -1.03 -4.84 18.97
N LYS A 6 -1.90 -5.73 19.43
CA LYS A 6 -1.63 -6.80 20.40
C LYS A 6 -2.38 -8.07 20.00
N CYS A 7 -1.96 -9.25 20.47
CA CYS A 7 -2.79 -10.44 20.29
C CYS A 7 -4.18 -10.23 20.93
N ASN A 8 -5.22 -10.75 20.29
CA ASN A 8 -6.57 -10.73 20.84
C ASN A 8 -6.69 -11.69 22.05
N ASN A 9 -7.67 -11.43 22.93
CA ASN A 9 -7.89 -12.28 24.10
C ASN A 9 -8.30 -13.70 23.69
N LEU A 10 -7.79 -14.69 24.44
CA LEU A 10 -8.20 -16.09 24.29
C LEU A 10 -9.64 -16.29 24.77
N THR A 11 -10.39 -17.16 24.10
CA THR A 11 -11.73 -17.57 24.55
C THR A 11 -11.63 -18.65 25.63
N GLU A 12 -12.66 -18.78 26.48
CA GLU A 12 -12.71 -19.82 27.52
C GLU A 12 -12.53 -21.24 26.95
N PHE A 13 -13.05 -21.49 25.73
CA PHE A 13 -12.88 -22.75 25.02
C PHE A 13 -11.41 -23.05 24.70
N GLN A 14 -10.65 -22.04 24.25
CA GLN A 14 -9.23 -22.21 23.93
C GLN A 14 -8.37 -22.34 25.19
N LEU A 15 -8.71 -21.62 26.25
CA LEU A 15 -8.02 -21.78 27.54
C LEU A 15 -8.17 -23.21 28.06
N ASN A 16 -9.36 -23.79 27.94
CA ASN A 16 -9.62 -25.17 28.33
C ASN A 16 -8.91 -26.19 27.39
N GLN A 17 -8.89 -25.93 26.08
CA GLN A 17 -8.20 -26.79 25.11
C GLN A 17 -6.67 -26.85 25.34
N TYR A 18 -6.05 -25.77 25.80
CA TYR A 18 -4.63 -25.73 26.15
C TYR A 18 -4.35 -26.07 27.63
N ASN A 19 -5.38 -26.46 28.38
CA ASN A 19 -5.32 -26.78 29.81
C ASN A 19 -4.74 -25.64 30.67
N ILE A 20 -5.09 -24.39 30.33
CA ILE A 20 -4.64 -23.17 31.01
C ILE A 20 -5.70 -22.77 32.04
N SER A 21 -5.37 -22.87 33.33
CA SER A 21 -6.21 -22.38 34.42
C SER A 21 -5.89 -20.90 34.72
N ILE A 22 -6.88 -20.01 34.62
CA ILE A 22 -6.71 -18.55 34.85
C ILE A 22 -6.28 -18.27 36.30
N ASN A 23 -6.55 -19.18 37.24
CA ASN A 23 -6.25 -18.99 38.67
C ASN A 23 -4.77 -19.23 39.03
N GLU A 24 -3.99 -19.91 38.18
CA GLU A 24 -2.59 -20.31 38.44
C GLU A 24 -1.60 -19.60 37.49
N VAL A 25 -2.11 -18.93 36.45
CA VAL A 25 -1.32 -18.43 35.32
C VAL A 25 -1.64 -16.98 34.98
N SER A 26 -0.60 -16.16 34.77
CA SER A 26 -0.74 -14.82 34.19
C SER A 26 -0.45 -14.84 32.68
N LEU A 27 -1.37 -14.29 31.89
CA LEU A 27 -1.28 -14.20 30.43
C LEU A 27 -0.80 -12.81 30.03
N VAL A 28 0.35 -12.74 29.35
CA VAL A 28 0.88 -11.50 28.79
C VAL A 28 0.71 -11.51 27.28
N TYR A 29 -0.15 -10.63 26.77
CA TYR A 29 -0.40 -10.47 25.34
C TYR A 29 0.62 -9.52 24.72
N ASN A 30 1.66 -10.08 24.12
CA ASN A 30 2.64 -9.32 23.34
C ASN A 30 2.10 -9.03 21.92
N LYS A 31 2.93 -8.35 21.12
CA LYS A 31 2.63 -7.99 19.73
C LYS A 31 2.43 -9.23 18.84
N CYS A 32 3.26 -10.26 19.01
CA CYS A 32 3.31 -11.44 18.15
C CYS A 32 3.28 -12.78 18.90
N SER A 33 3.23 -12.75 20.23
CA SER A 33 3.17 -13.94 21.07
C SER A 33 2.26 -13.70 22.26
N ILE A 34 1.71 -14.79 22.79
CA ILE A 34 1.06 -14.83 24.09
C ILE A 34 2.00 -15.60 25.00
N ASP A 35 2.49 -14.94 26.04
CA ASP A 35 3.38 -15.54 27.01
C ASP A 35 2.54 -16.02 28.22
N ILE A 36 2.72 -17.28 28.56
CA ILE A 36 2.04 -17.95 29.67
C ILE A 36 3.04 -18.04 30.82
N ILE A 37 2.79 -17.29 31.89
CA ILE A 37 3.65 -17.29 33.08
C ILE A 37 2.93 -18.04 34.20
N ASN A 38 3.44 -19.22 34.58
CA ASN A 38 2.92 -19.98 35.72
C ASN A 38 3.39 -19.35 37.04
N THR A 39 2.47 -19.13 37.97
CA THR A 39 2.69 -18.47 39.26
C THR A 39 2.73 -19.44 40.45
N ASP A 40 2.83 -20.75 40.19
CA ASP A 40 2.96 -21.76 41.24
C ASP A 40 4.42 -21.90 41.73
N GLY A 41 4.67 -21.45 42.97
CA GLY A 41 5.72 -21.94 43.88
C GLY A 41 7.16 -22.06 43.37
N GLU A 42 7.96 -21.02 43.62
CA GLU A 42 9.42 -21.02 43.80
C GLU A 42 10.36 -21.43 42.64
N VAL A 43 9.85 -21.95 41.51
CA VAL A 43 10.65 -22.12 40.28
C VAL A 43 9.80 -21.76 39.06
N THR A 44 10.17 -20.68 38.35
CA THR A 44 9.55 -20.29 37.07
C THR A 44 9.83 -21.36 36.02
N THR A 45 8.93 -22.33 35.91
CA THR A 45 9.11 -23.50 35.06
C THR A 45 8.41 -23.24 33.72
N GLU A 46 9.21 -23.21 32.65
CA GLU A 46 8.84 -23.07 31.23
C GLU A 46 7.85 -21.93 30.87
N ASN A 47 8.41 -20.81 30.40
CA ASN A 47 7.63 -19.82 29.66
C ASN A 47 7.15 -20.45 28.34
N ARG A 48 5.89 -20.88 28.30
CA ARG A 48 5.28 -21.32 27.04
C ARG A 48 4.87 -20.09 26.26
N THR A 49 5.38 -19.98 25.05
CA THR A 49 5.00 -18.93 24.09
C THR A 49 4.08 -19.53 23.04
N LEU A 50 2.91 -18.93 22.87
CA LEU A 50 1.96 -19.29 21.82
C LEU A 50 1.89 -18.18 20.77
N GLY A 51 1.64 -18.53 19.52
CA GLY A 51 1.24 -17.54 18.50
C GLY A 51 -0.15 -16.97 18.82
N CYS A 52 -0.50 -15.82 18.24
CA CYS A 52 -1.83 -15.23 18.41
C CYS A 52 -2.90 -16.13 17.74
N LEU A 53 -3.67 -16.89 18.53
CA LEU A 53 -4.68 -17.84 18.02
C LEU A 53 -6.00 -17.18 17.58
N ASN A 54 -6.35 -16.03 18.15
CA ASN A 54 -7.60 -15.29 17.87
C ASN A 54 -7.39 -14.02 17.03
N GLY A 55 -6.30 -13.97 16.26
CA GLY A 55 -5.92 -12.79 15.50
C GLY A 55 -5.41 -11.64 16.37
N TYR A 56 -5.44 -10.43 15.82
CA TYR A 56 -4.86 -9.23 16.43
C TYR A 56 -5.93 -8.21 16.79
N TYR A 57 -5.74 -7.54 17.91
CA TYR A 57 -6.48 -6.37 18.32
C TYR A 57 -5.68 -5.11 17.97
N TYR A 58 -6.29 -4.21 17.19
CA TYR A 58 -5.73 -2.91 16.84
C TYR A 58 -6.33 -1.80 17.69
N THR A 59 -5.49 -0.89 18.20
CA THR A 59 -5.99 0.28 18.95
C THR A 59 -6.69 1.29 18.05
N THR A 60 -6.43 1.24 16.75
CA THR A 60 -7.10 2.06 15.73
C THR A 60 -8.09 1.22 14.91
N PRO A 61 -9.13 1.83 14.32
CA PRO A 61 -10.03 1.12 13.42
C PRO A 61 -9.28 0.37 12.32
N VAL A 62 -9.72 -0.86 12.04
CA VAL A 62 -9.11 -1.79 11.07
C VAL A 62 -8.98 -1.17 9.68
N ASP A 63 -9.91 -0.28 9.33
CA ASP A 63 -10.03 0.34 8.00
C ASP A 63 -9.06 1.52 7.80
N LYS A 64 -8.29 1.92 8.81
CA LYS A 64 -7.34 3.03 8.73
C LYS A 64 -6.07 2.68 7.94
N SER A 65 -5.69 1.40 7.89
CA SER A 65 -4.44 0.98 7.25
C SER A 65 -4.60 -0.31 6.47
N ILE A 66 -3.90 -0.38 5.33
CA ILE A 66 -3.71 -1.61 4.55
C ILE A 66 -3.19 -2.75 5.43
N VAL A 67 -2.30 -2.41 6.38
CA VAL A 67 -1.67 -3.38 7.30
C VAL A 67 -2.69 -4.00 8.26
N SER A 68 -3.60 -3.19 8.80
CA SER A 68 -4.62 -3.68 9.73
C SER A 68 -5.76 -4.40 9.01
N GLN A 69 -6.07 -4.04 7.77
CA GLN A 69 -7.17 -4.67 7.03
C GLN A 69 -6.92 -6.14 6.67
N TRP A 70 -5.67 -6.53 6.38
CA TRP A 70 -5.33 -7.91 6.03
C TRP A 70 -4.27 -8.52 6.96
N ASP A 71 -4.13 -8.01 8.19
CA ASP A 71 -3.21 -8.53 9.21
C ASP A 71 -1.79 -8.81 8.69
N LEU A 72 -1.18 -7.81 8.03
CA LEU A 72 0.17 -7.92 7.45
C LEU A 72 1.28 -7.75 8.50
N ILE A 73 1.22 -8.55 9.57
CA ILE A 73 2.01 -8.36 10.79
C ILE A 73 2.62 -9.70 11.23
N CYS A 74 3.64 -9.64 12.09
CA CYS A 74 4.41 -10.78 12.58
C CYS A 74 5.00 -11.62 11.43
N ASP A 75 4.40 -12.75 11.08
CA ASP A 75 4.86 -13.61 9.99
C ASP A 75 4.66 -12.96 8.61
N ASN A 76 3.73 -12.00 8.51
CA ASN A 76 3.32 -11.36 7.26
C ASN A 76 3.88 -9.94 7.07
N VAL A 77 4.85 -9.49 7.86
CA VAL A 77 5.41 -8.13 7.75
C VAL A 77 5.97 -7.84 6.35
N GLY A 78 6.59 -8.85 5.73
CA GLY A 78 7.15 -8.73 4.38
C GLY A 78 6.11 -8.54 3.27
N LEU A 79 4.84 -8.91 3.51
CA LEU A 79 3.78 -8.76 2.51
C LEU A 79 3.49 -7.27 2.26
N ALA A 80 3.51 -6.42 3.28
CA ALA A 80 3.25 -5.00 3.10
C ALA A 80 4.30 -4.35 2.18
N GLU A 81 5.57 -4.68 2.39
CA GLU A 81 6.69 -4.22 1.53
C GLU A 81 6.61 -4.82 0.13
N SER A 82 6.15 -6.08 0.01
CA SER A 82 5.99 -6.73 -1.28
C SER A 82 5.03 -5.97 -2.20
N THR A 83 3.97 -5.35 -1.67
CA THR A 83 3.04 -4.55 -2.49
C THR A 83 3.74 -3.37 -3.19
N GLN A 84 4.69 -2.74 -2.50
CA GLN A 84 5.50 -1.65 -3.05
C GLN A 84 6.49 -2.20 -4.08
N THR A 85 7.10 -3.36 -3.81
CA THR A 85 7.98 -4.04 -4.77
C THR A 85 7.25 -4.40 -6.05
N PHE A 86 6.04 -4.97 -5.97
CA PHE A 86 5.22 -5.28 -7.14
C PHE A 86 4.83 -4.01 -7.91
N TYR A 87 4.51 -2.93 -7.22
CA TYR A 87 4.26 -1.65 -7.86
C TYR A 87 5.48 -1.18 -8.67
N VAL A 88 6.68 -1.14 -8.07
CA VAL A 88 7.93 -0.77 -8.75
C VAL A 88 8.30 -1.75 -9.87
N PHE A 89 8.03 -3.03 -9.69
CA PHE A 89 8.24 -4.02 -10.74
C PHE A 89 7.34 -3.75 -11.95
N GLY A 90 6.08 -3.37 -11.74
CA GLY A 90 5.18 -2.91 -12.80
C GLY A 90 5.70 -1.66 -13.51
N GLN A 91 6.27 -0.71 -12.76
CA GLN A 91 6.94 0.47 -13.33
C GLN A 91 8.09 0.06 -14.27
N MET A 92 8.93 -0.87 -13.83
CA MET A 92 10.09 -1.35 -14.60
C MET A 92 9.67 -2.02 -15.91
N VAL A 93 8.68 -2.92 -15.85
CA VAL A 93 8.14 -3.60 -17.05
C VAL A 93 7.55 -2.60 -18.04
N SER A 94 6.78 -1.62 -17.52
CA SER A 94 6.23 -0.55 -18.35
C SER A 94 7.32 0.33 -18.96
N GLY A 95 8.37 0.67 -18.23
CA GLY A 95 9.50 1.45 -18.76
C GLY A 95 10.19 0.83 -19.97
N LEU A 96 10.23 -0.51 -20.05
CA LEU A 96 10.80 -1.23 -21.19
C LEU A 96 9.84 -1.29 -22.39
N LEU A 97 8.53 -1.42 -22.14
CA LEU A 97 7.53 -1.64 -23.19
C LEU A 97 6.88 -0.33 -23.71
N ALA A 98 6.63 0.62 -22.81
CA ALA A 98 5.93 1.86 -23.09
C ALA A 98 6.57 2.70 -24.21
N PRO A 99 7.91 2.84 -24.33
CA PRO A 99 8.51 3.60 -25.43
C PRO A 99 8.11 3.07 -26.80
N CYS A 100 8.17 1.74 -27.00
CA CYS A 100 7.76 1.09 -28.25
C CYS A 100 6.26 1.28 -28.53
N LEU A 101 5.42 1.18 -27.48
CA LEU A 101 3.99 1.39 -27.61
C LEU A 101 3.63 2.87 -27.91
N ILE A 102 4.34 3.83 -27.32
CA ILE A 102 4.16 5.27 -27.57
C ILE A 102 4.46 5.62 -29.03
N GLU A 103 5.52 5.03 -29.59
CA GLU A 103 5.88 5.22 -30.99
C GLU A 103 4.82 4.65 -31.95
N LYS A 104 4.23 3.49 -31.61
CA LYS A 104 3.23 2.83 -32.46
C LYS A 104 1.83 3.44 -32.37
N PHE A 105 1.34 3.72 -31.16
CA PHE A 105 -0.02 4.22 -30.93
C PHE A 105 -0.12 5.75 -31.01
N GLY A 106 1.00 6.46 -30.92
CA GLY A 106 1.05 7.91 -30.85
C GLY A 106 1.04 8.43 -29.41
N ARG A 107 1.60 9.63 -29.23
CA ARG A 107 1.90 10.19 -27.91
C ARG A 107 0.67 10.68 -27.13
N LYS A 108 -0.22 11.41 -27.80
CA LYS A 108 -1.48 11.93 -27.21
C LYS A 108 -2.45 10.80 -26.80
N PRO A 109 -2.78 9.81 -27.66
CA PRO A 109 -3.70 8.74 -27.29
C PRO A 109 -3.15 7.83 -26.19
N MET A 110 -1.83 7.54 -26.18
CA MET A 110 -1.21 6.76 -25.11
C MET A 110 -1.38 7.43 -23.74
N ARG A 111 -1.20 8.75 -23.67
CA ARG A 111 -1.37 9.50 -22.41
C ARG A 111 -2.81 9.42 -21.90
N VAL A 112 -3.80 9.58 -22.79
CA VAL A 112 -5.22 9.54 -22.42
C VAL A 112 -5.64 8.12 -22.02
N SER A 113 -5.25 7.09 -22.78
CA SER A 113 -5.59 5.70 -22.47
C SER A 113 -4.98 5.24 -21.15
N SER A 114 -3.72 5.59 -20.88
CA SER A 114 -3.05 5.29 -19.62
C SER A 114 -3.74 5.96 -18.43
N ASN A 115 -4.21 7.19 -18.61
CA ASN A 115 -4.94 7.91 -17.55
C ASN A 115 -6.32 7.30 -17.26
N ILE A 116 -7.08 6.92 -18.30
CA ILE A 116 -8.36 6.20 -18.12
C ILE A 116 -8.12 4.88 -17.39
N LEU A 117 -7.08 4.14 -17.79
CA LEU A 117 -6.71 2.88 -17.15
C LEU A 117 -6.34 3.10 -15.67
N LEU A 118 -5.59 4.16 -15.35
CA LEU A 118 -5.27 4.53 -13.96
C LEU A 118 -6.52 4.77 -13.12
N ILE A 119 -7.51 5.51 -13.64
CA ILE A 119 -8.76 5.79 -12.92
C ILE A 119 -9.49 4.48 -12.59
N VAL A 120 -9.68 3.62 -13.59
CA VAL A 120 -10.36 2.33 -13.42
C VAL A 120 -9.63 1.45 -12.42
N LEU A 121 -8.30 1.32 -12.55
CA LEU A 121 -7.51 0.47 -11.66
C LEU A 121 -7.48 0.99 -10.21
N ASN A 122 -7.40 2.31 -10.00
CA ASN A 122 -7.45 2.89 -8.64
C ASN A 122 -8.82 2.67 -7.99
N LEU A 123 -9.92 2.76 -8.74
CA LEU A 123 -11.25 2.44 -8.24
C LEU A 123 -11.35 0.96 -7.84
N ILE A 124 -10.89 0.05 -8.69
CA ILE A 124 -10.89 -1.39 -8.37
C ILE A 124 -10.01 -1.68 -7.14
N ALA A 125 -8.85 -1.04 -7.03
CA ALA A 125 -7.95 -1.21 -5.88
C ALA A 125 -8.58 -0.71 -4.58
N ALA A 126 -9.31 0.40 -4.61
CA ALA A 126 -10.00 0.96 -3.44
C ALA A 126 -11.13 0.07 -2.90
N TYR A 127 -11.76 -0.74 -3.76
CA TYR A 127 -12.82 -1.67 -3.35
C TYR A 127 -12.35 -3.13 -3.28
N SER A 128 -11.03 -3.37 -3.25
CA SER A 128 -10.51 -4.74 -3.28
C SER A 128 -10.78 -5.47 -1.95
N PRO A 129 -11.44 -6.66 -1.96
CA PRO A 129 -11.69 -7.44 -0.76
C PRO A 129 -10.50 -8.32 -0.37
N SER A 130 -9.59 -8.61 -1.30
CA SER A 130 -8.48 -9.55 -1.13
C SER A 130 -7.12 -8.88 -1.35
N TYR A 131 -6.16 -9.22 -0.50
CA TYR A 131 -4.76 -8.79 -0.60
C TYR A 131 -4.11 -9.10 -1.96
N TRP A 132 -4.40 -10.27 -2.53
CA TRP A 132 -3.82 -10.68 -3.82
C TRP A 132 -4.39 -9.84 -4.97
N LEU A 133 -5.69 -9.54 -4.94
CA LEU A 133 -6.30 -8.64 -5.89
C LEU A 133 -5.71 -7.22 -5.75
N PHE A 134 -5.57 -6.74 -4.52
CA PHE A 134 -4.95 -5.44 -4.27
C PHE A 134 -3.51 -5.37 -4.84
N THR A 135 -2.70 -6.39 -4.60
CA THR A 135 -1.30 -6.45 -5.06
C THR A 135 -1.19 -6.51 -6.58
N THR A 136 -2.04 -7.29 -7.24
CA THR A 136 -2.08 -7.35 -8.72
C THR A 136 -2.54 -6.02 -9.32
N MET A 137 -3.54 -5.36 -8.72
CA MET A 137 -3.94 -4.01 -9.14
C MET A 137 -2.80 -3.01 -8.94
N ARG A 138 -2.04 -3.08 -7.83
CA ARG A 138 -0.86 -2.24 -7.60
C ARG A 138 0.19 -2.40 -8.70
N PHE A 139 0.47 -3.62 -9.14
CA PHE A 139 1.37 -3.87 -10.27
C PHE A 139 0.88 -3.16 -11.55
N LEU A 140 -0.40 -3.30 -11.88
CA LEU A 140 -1.00 -2.66 -13.06
C LEU A 140 -1.02 -1.13 -12.97
N ILE A 141 -1.33 -0.59 -11.79
CA ILE A 141 -1.31 0.87 -11.51
C ILE A 141 0.10 1.41 -11.70
N GLY A 142 1.12 0.70 -11.19
CA GLY A 142 2.53 1.08 -11.38
C GLY A 142 2.89 1.18 -12.86
N GLY A 143 2.51 0.17 -13.64
CA GLY A 143 2.76 0.17 -15.08
C GLY A 143 2.03 1.28 -15.83
N ALA A 144 0.74 1.49 -15.55
CA ALA A 144 -0.05 2.55 -16.19
C ALA A 144 0.46 3.95 -15.83
N ARG A 145 0.91 4.15 -14.58
CA ARG A 145 1.51 5.41 -14.13
C ARG A 145 2.79 5.73 -14.89
N GLU A 146 3.69 4.76 -15.03
CA GLU A 146 4.93 5.01 -15.77
C GLU A 146 4.68 5.25 -17.25
N ALA A 147 3.73 4.55 -17.87
CA ALA A 147 3.36 4.80 -19.26
C ALA A 147 2.82 6.24 -19.45
N PHE A 148 2.00 6.72 -18.50
CA PHE A 148 1.53 8.10 -18.47
C PHE A 148 2.67 9.11 -18.28
N LEU A 149 3.61 8.83 -17.37
CA LEU A 149 4.75 9.70 -17.08
C LEU A 149 5.70 9.81 -18.27
N LEU A 150 6.07 8.67 -18.87
CA LEU A 150 6.90 8.60 -20.07
C LEU A 150 6.25 9.35 -21.24
N SER A 151 4.99 9.06 -21.56
CA SER A 151 4.29 9.75 -22.66
C SER A 151 4.20 11.26 -22.44
N SER A 152 3.97 11.72 -21.20
CA SER A 152 3.92 13.14 -20.85
C SER A 152 5.28 13.82 -20.96
N PHE A 153 6.35 13.18 -20.47
CA PHE A 153 7.72 13.69 -20.57
C PHE A 153 8.16 13.81 -22.04
N THR A 154 7.92 12.75 -22.81
CA THR A 154 8.27 12.64 -24.22
C THR A 154 7.52 13.70 -25.06
N LEU A 155 6.23 13.96 -24.76
CA LEU A 155 5.47 15.05 -25.35
C LEU A 155 6.04 16.43 -24.97
N ALA A 156 6.39 16.66 -23.70
CA ALA A 156 7.00 17.91 -23.27
C ALA A 156 8.31 18.18 -24.03
N CYS A 157 9.18 17.19 -24.20
CA CYS A 157 10.42 17.33 -24.96
C CYS A 157 10.23 17.63 -26.47
N GLU A 158 9.06 17.34 -27.04
CA GLU A 158 8.72 17.71 -28.43
C GLU A 158 8.26 19.14 -28.58
N LEU A 159 7.55 19.69 -27.58
CA LEU A 159 7.08 21.07 -27.62
C LEU A 159 8.22 22.09 -27.56
N TYR A 160 9.36 21.71 -26.96
CA TYR A 160 10.50 22.61 -26.79
C TYR A 160 11.62 22.34 -27.82
N PRO A 161 12.26 23.42 -28.33
CA PRO A 161 13.42 23.32 -29.19
C PRO A 161 14.63 22.72 -28.44
N LYS A 162 15.58 22.13 -29.18
CA LYS A 162 16.67 21.29 -28.64
C LYS A 162 17.50 22.01 -27.57
N GLU A 163 17.73 23.30 -27.74
CA GLU A 163 18.59 24.12 -26.89
C GLU A 163 18.00 24.31 -25.48
N ARG A 164 16.68 24.17 -25.33
CA ARG A 164 15.96 24.32 -24.06
C ARG A 164 15.58 22.98 -23.42
N ARG A 165 15.89 21.85 -24.05
CA ARG A 165 15.48 20.52 -23.56
C ARG A 165 16.05 20.19 -22.18
N ILE A 166 17.30 20.55 -21.92
CA ILE A 166 17.93 20.30 -20.60
C ILE A 166 17.17 21.03 -19.50
N ILE A 167 16.85 22.31 -19.72
CA ILE A 167 16.10 23.14 -18.77
C ILE A 167 14.70 22.53 -18.54
N MET A 168 14.01 22.11 -19.61
CA MET A 168 12.71 21.42 -19.50
C MET A 168 12.83 20.16 -18.63
N SER A 169 13.79 19.27 -18.93
CA SER A 169 13.98 18.04 -18.17
C SER A 169 14.23 18.32 -16.69
N CYS A 170 15.05 19.33 -16.36
CA CYS A 170 15.25 19.76 -14.97
C CYS A 170 13.95 20.27 -14.33
N THR A 171 13.18 21.11 -15.03
CA THR A 171 11.88 21.59 -14.55
C THR A 171 10.90 20.44 -14.32
N PHE A 172 10.86 19.46 -15.21
CA PHE A 172 10.01 18.28 -15.06
C PHE A 172 10.38 17.48 -13.81
N MET A 173 11.67 17.27 -13.55
CA MET A 173 12.13 16.58 -12.34
C MET A 173 11.77 17.35 -11.06
N ILE A 174 11.88 18.69 -11.07
CA ILE A 174 11.49 19.54 -9.93
C ILE A 174 9.98 19.44 -9.68
N ILE A 175 9.17 19.51 -10.75
CA ILE A 175 7.70 19.35 -10.65
C ILE A 175 7.36 17.96 -10.12
N TRP A 176 8.03 16.92 -10.60
CA TRP A 176 7.82 15.56 -10.12
C TRP A 176 8.17 15.40 -8.65
N ALA A 177 9.31 15.94 -8.21
CA ALA A 177 9.69 15.93 -6.79
C ALA A 177 8.65 16.66 -5.93
N ALA A 178 8.25 17.87 -6.34
CA ALA A 178 7.23 18.66 -5.65
C ALA A 178 5.89 17.93 -5.57
N HIS A 179 5.49 17.23 -6.65
CA HIS A 179 4.28 16.41 -6.68
C HIS A 179 4.34 15.23 -5.70
N ASN A 180 5.45 14.50 -5.63
CA ASN A 180 5.57 13.39 -4.67
C ASN A 180 5.59 13.91 -3.21
N SER A 181 6.24 15.05 -2.96
CA SER A 181 6.24 15.69 -1.65
C SER A 181 4.84 16.18 -1.24
N SER A 182 4.08 16.77 -2.14
CA SER A 182 2.71 17.22 -1.85
C SER A 182 1.78 16.03 -1.60
N LEU A 183 1.93 14.93 -2.34
CA LEU A 183 1.17 13.71 -2.09
C LEU A 183 1.47 13.13 -0.70
N GLY A 184 2.73 13.18 -0.24
CA GLY A 184 3.11 12.81 1.13
C GLY A 184 2.43 13.67 2.19
N LEU A 185 2.33 14.98 1.97
CA LEU A 185 1.62 15.90 2.86
C LEU A 185 0.12 15.61 2.89
N ILE A 186 -0.50 15.36 1.73
CA ILE A 186 -1.92 14.99 1.64
C ILE A 186 -2.17 13.65 2.35
N ALA A 187 -1.26 12.68 2.20
CA ALA A 187 -1.33 11.40 2.91
C ALA A 187 -1.25 11.56 4.43
N TYR A 188 -0.47 12.53 4.92
CA TYR A 188 -0.44 12.86 6.34
C TYR A 188 -1.75 13.48 6.82
N MET A 189 -2.34 14.40 6.05
CA MET A 189 -3.62 15.04 6.39
C MET A 189 -4.80 14.07 6.36
N LEU A 190 -4.78 13.09 5.45
CA LEU A 190 -5.82 12.08 5.29
C LEU A 190 -5.59 10.82 6.15
N LYS A 191 -4.57 10.81 7.01
CA LYS A 191 -4.21 9.66 7.86
C LYS A 191 -5.37 9.16 8.74
N ASP A 192 -6.26 10.06 9.16
CA ASP A 192 -7.37 9.71 10.03
C ASP A 192 -8.56 9.06 9.32
N PHE A 193 -8.63 9.20 7.99
CA PHE A 193 -9.62 8.55 7.14
C PHE A 193 -9.18 7.13 6.76
N SER A 194 -10.06 6.39 6.08
CA SER A 194 -9.70 5.07 5.54
C SER A 194 -8.60 5.18 4.49
N TRP A 195 -7.72 4.17 4.41
CA TRP A 195 -6.64 4.11 3.41
C TRP A 195 -7.16 4.15 1.97
N ASN A 196 -8.41 3.72 1.73
CA ASN A 196 -9.10 3.82 0.44
C ASN A 196 -9.27 5.26 -0.04
N THR A 197 -9.39 6.21 0.89
CA THR A 197 -9.58 7.63 0.60
C THR A 197 -8.42 8.19 -0.22
N LEU A 198 -7.20 7.69 -0.01
CA LEU A 198 -6.04 8.12 -0.77
C LEU A 198 -6.11 7.66 -2.23
N LEU A 199 -6.56 6.43 -2.48
CA LEU A 199 -6.74 5.89 -3.83
C LEU A 199 -7.89 6.58 -4.58
N LEU A 200 -8.96 6.91 -3.85
CA LEU A 200 -10.08 7.69 -4.40
C LEU A 200 -9.62 9.12 -4.73
N PHE A 201 -8.85 9.76 -3.85
CA PHE A 201 -8.28 11.08 -4.08
C PHE A 201 -7.40 11.09 -5.33
N THR A 202 -6.49 10.11 -5.48
CA THR A 202 -5.65 10.01 -6.68
C THR A 202 -6.48 9.77 -7.94
N ALA A 203 -7.52 8.95 -7.87
CA ALA A 203 -8.44 8.74 -8.99
C ALA A 203 -9.14 10.05 -9.40
N VAL A 204 -9.64 10.82 -8.43
CA VAL A 204 -10.32 12.11 -8.68
C VAL A 204 -9.38 13.12 -9.32
N VAL A 205 -8.14 13.26 -8.81
CA VAL A 205 -7.12 14.13 -9.41
C VAL A 205 -6.83 13.71 -10.86
N SER A 206 -6.74 12.41 -11.13
CA SER A 206 -6.56 11.88 -12.49
C SER A 206 -7.76 12.13 -13.41
N VAL A 207 -8.99 12.29 -12.89
CA VAL A 207 -10.18 12.61 -13.70
C VAL A 207 -10.18 14.05 -14.20
N TYR A 208 -9.58 15.01 -13.47
CA TYR A 208 -9.53 16.40 -13.91
C TYR A 208 -8.63 16.62 -15.14
N PHE A 209 -7.48 15.93 -15.20
CA PHE A 209 -6.52 16.06 -16.31
C PHE A 209 -7.05 15.78 -17.73
N PRO A 210 -7.90 14.76 -17.98
CA PRO A 210 -8.46 14.51 -19.31
C PRO A 210 -9.55 15.50 -19.69
N VAL A 211 -10.26 16.10 -18.73
CA VAL A 211 -11.34 17.08 -18.99
C VAL A 211 -10.79 18.35 -19.63
N ASP A 212 -9.55 18.74 -19.33
CA ASP A 212 -8.91 19.91 -19.94
C ASP A 212 -8.43 19.68 -21.39
N TYR A 213 -8.47 18.45 -21.90
CA TYR A 213 -7.98 18.08 -23.24
C TYR A 213 -9.07 17.52 -24.19
N LEU A 214 -10.32 17.43 -23.73
CA LEU A 214 -11.51 17.05 -24.52
C LEU A 214 -12.21 18.31 -25.04
#